data_AF-A0A258C8W0-F1
#
_entry.id   AF-A0A258C8W0-F1
#
_cell.length_a   1.000
_cell.length_b   1.000
_cell.length_c   1.000
_cell.angle_alpha   90.00
_cell.angle_beta   90.00
_cell.angle_gamma   90.00
#
_symmetry.space_group_name_H-M   'P 1'
#
loop_
_entity.id
_entity.type
_entity.pdbx_description
1 polymer ?
#
loop_
_entity_poly.entity_id
_entity_poly.type
_entity_poly.pdbx_seq_one_letter_code
_entity_poly.pdbx_strand_id
1 'polypeptide(L)'
;MSEKTGKGGLLRSSAVVSVMTLLSRVLGMVRDMVVASYFGSGAAADAFFIAFKIPNFLRRLFAEGAFAQAFVPVLSEYRTKRTQLEVKLLVDRTAGMLGLVLTGITALGVLGSPYLVMLFAPGFHGEPAKLQLAGELLRITFPYLLLISLTAFTSGVLNTYGRFAVPGFTP
;
A
#
# COMPACT_ATOMS: atom_id res chain seq x y z
N MET A 1 7.46 -15.82 -35.60
CA MET A 1 6.76 -17.04 -35.15
C MET A 1 5.51 -16.58 -34.42
N SER A 2 4.35 -16.76 -35.07
CA SER A 2 3.07 -16.12 -34.74
C SER A 2 2.33 -16.78 -33.56
N GLU A 3 1.64 -15.94 -32.79
CA GLU A 3 0.59 -16.15 -31.78
C GLU A 3 0.14 -17.57 -31.39
N LYS A 4 0.16 -17.85 -30.07
CA LYS A 4 -0.91 -18.58 -29.34
C LYS A 4 -0.98 -18.14 -27.86
N THR A 5 -1.29 -16.88 -27.57
CA THR A 5 -1.67 -16.47 -26.19
C THR A 5 -3.19 -16.51 -26.08
N GLY A 6 -3.73 -17.74 -26.04
CA GLY A 6 -5.17 -17.99 -26.08
C GLY A 6 -5.92 -17.44 -24.87
N LYS A 7 -7.23 -17.21 -25.05
CA LYS A 7 -8.24 -16.81 -24.04
C LYS A 7 -8.08 -17.49 -22.66
N GLY A 8 -7.51 -18.70 -22.60
CA GLY A 8 -7.18 -19.40 -21.35
C GLY A 8 -6.14 -18.74 -20.46
N GLY A 9 -5.19 -17.96 -21.01
CA GLY A 9 -4.18 -17.25 -20.21
C GLY A 9 -4.73 -16.05 -19.43
N LEU A 10 -5.65 -15.31 -20.05
CA LEU A 10 -6.39 -14.21 -19.42
C LEU A 10 -7.38 -14.74 -18.37
N LEU A 11 -8.21 -15.73 -18.74
CA LEU A 11 -9.16 -16.35 -17.79
C LEU A 11 -8.45 -16.94 -16.57
N ARG A 12 -7.31 -17.61 -16.76
CA ARG A 12 -6.50 -18.15 -15.66
C ARG A 12 -5.90 -17.05 -14.80
N SER A 13 -5.37 -15.99 -15.40
CA SER A 13 -4.80 -14.85 -14.67
C SER A 13 -5.87 -14.12 -13.85
N SER A 14 -7.04 -13.85 -14.45
CA SER A 14 -8.18 -13.25 -13.76
C SER A 14 -8.68 -14.12 -12.60
N ALA A 15 -8.80 -15.43 -12.81
CA ALA A 15 -9.21 -16.36 -11.75
C ALA A 15 -8.23 -16.36 -10.56
N VAL A 16 -6.92 -16.37 -10.82
CA VAL A 16 -5.90 -16.30 -9.77
C VAL A 16 -6.01 -15.00 -8.98
N VAL A 17 -6.13 -13.85 -9.65
CA VAL A 17 -6.28 -12.54 -8.97
C VAL A 17 -7.55 -12.51 -8.12
N SER A 18 -8.67 -13.02 -8.64
CA SER A 18 -9.94 -13.07 -7.90
C SER A 18 -9.86 -13.94 -6.64
N VAL A 19 -9.24 -15.13 -6.74
CA VAL A 19 -9.06 -16.03 -5.58
C VAL A 19 -8.15 -15.40 -4.55
N MET A 20 -7.03 -14.82 -4.96
CA MET A 20 -6.12 -14.12 -4.04
C MET A 20 -6.82 -12.94 -3.35
N THR A 21 -7.62 -12.16 -4.09
CA THR A 21 -8.40 -11.04 -3.54
C THR A 21 -9.40 -11.52 -2.49
N LEU A 22 -10.12 -12.62 -2.76
CA LEU A 22 -11.07 -13.20 -1.81
C LEU A 22 -10.38 -13.69 -0.54
N LEU A 23 -9.25 -14.41 -0.68
CA LEU A 23 -8.47 -14.86 0.46
C LEU A 23 -7.97 -13.69 1.31
N SER A 24 -7.44 -12.64 0.69
CA SER A 24 -7.01 -11.43 1.40
C SER A 24 -8.16 -10.75 2.16
N ARG A 25 -9.38 -10.73 1.58
CA ARG A 25 -10.57 -10.20 2.25
C ARG A 25 -11.01 -11.05 3.44
N VAL A 26 -11.01 -12.37 3.30
CA VAL A 26 -11.37 -13.29 4.39
C VAL A 26 -10.36 -13.18 5.52
N LEU A 27 -9.05 -13.17 5.21
CA LEU A 27 -8.00 -12.99 6.22
C LEU A 27 -8.10 -11.62 6.91
N GLY A 28 -8.42 -10.56 6.15
CA GLY A 28 -8.69 -9.23 6.69
C GLY A 28 -9.88 -9.23 7.67
N MET A 29 -10.97 -9.92 7.32
CA MET A 29 -12.13 -10.07 8.19
C MET A 29 -11.80 -10.85 9.46
N VAL A 30 -11.04 -11.95 9.35
CA VAL A 30 -10.58 -12.72 10.52
C VAL A 30 -9.69 -11.87 11.42
N ARG A 31 -8.77 -11.08 10.86
CA ARG A 31 -7.97 -10.10 11.62
C ARG A 31 -8.88 -9.15 12.39
N ASP A 32 -9.88 -8.58 11.73
CA ASP A 32 -10.79 -7.62 12.36
C ASP A 32 -11.63 -8.27 13.48
N MET A 33 -12.08 -9.51 13.30
CA MET A 33 -12.75 -10.29 14.34
C MET A 33 -11.83 -10.58 15.53
N VAL A 34 -10.57 -10.95 15.28
CA VAL A 34 -9.57 -11.17 16.32
C VAL A 34 -9.34 -9.88 17.10
N VAL A 35 -9.10 -8.76 16.42
CA VAL A 35 -8.92 -7.45 17.07
C VAL A 35 -10.15 -7.08 17.91
N ALA A 36 -11.37 -7.23 17.37
CA ALA A 36 -12.59 -6.97 18.12
C ALA A 36 -12.77 -7.91 19.33
N SER A 37 -12.34 -9.17 19.24
CA SER A 37 -12.44 -10.14 20.34
C SER A 37 -11.45 -9.89 21.48
N TYR A 38 -10.22 -9.45 21.17
CA TYR A 38 -9.18 -9.19 22.17
C TYR A 38 -9.24 -7.78 22.75
N PHE A 39 -9.61 -6.77 21.95
CA PHE A 39 -9.66 -5.37 22.38
C PHE A 39 -11.08 -4.88 22.71
N GLY A 40 -12.14 -5.62 22.35
CA GLY A 40 -13.53 -5.24 22.57
C GLY A 40 -13.93 -3.93 21.87
N SER A 41 -14.95 -3.25 22.39
CA SER A 41 -15.28 -1.85 22.05
C SER A 41 -14.45 -0.84 22.87
N GLY A 42 -13.23 -1.22 23.29
CA GLY A 42 -12.42 -0.43 24.21
C GLY A 42 -11.73 0.76 23.56
N ALA A 43 -11.42 1.79 24.35
CA ALA A 43 -10.69 2.98 23.90
C ALA A 43 -9.36 2.67 23.18
N ALA A 44 -8.74 1.51 23.47
CA ALA A 44 -7.54 1.02 22.79
C ALA A 44 -7.81 0.55 21.35
N ALA A 45 -8.96 -0.08 21.09
CA ALA A 45 -9.34 -0.50 19.73
C ALA A 45 -9.53 0.72 18.83
N ASP A 46 -10.24 1.75 19.32
CA ASP A 46 -10.42 3.02 18.61
C ASP A 46 -9.09 3.70 18.28
N ALA A 47 -8.17 3.74 19.25
CA ALA A 47 -6.83 4.29 19.07
C ALA A 47 -6.06 3.55 17.98
N PHE A 48 -6.11 2.21 18.00
CA PHE A 48 -5.48 1.37 16.98
C PHE A 48 -6.09 1.59 15.58
N PHE A 49 -7.41 1.63 15.46
CA PHE A 49 -8.06 1.83 14.16
C PHE A 49 -7.74 3.20 13.56
N ILE A 50 -7.73 4.27 14.35
CA ILE A 50 -7.30 5.60 13.90
C ILE A 50 -5.83 5.57 13.45
N ALA A 51 -4.94 5.04 14.30
CA ALA A 51 -3.51 4.94 14.00
C ALA A 51 -3.27 4.18 12.69
N PHE A 52 -4.01 3.09 12.45
CA PHE A 52 -3.87 2.30 11.23
C PHE A 52 -4.52 2.96 10.00
N LYS A 53 -5.59 3.74 10.17
CA LYS A 53 -6.32 4.38 9.06
C LYS A 53 -5.48 5.44 8.35
N ILE A 54 -4.65 6.19 9.08
CA ILE A 54 -3.86 7.29 8.52
C ILE A 54 -2.82 6.78 7.49
N PRO A 55 -1.93 5.81 7.80
CA PRO A 55 -1.02 5.25 6.81
C PRO A 55 -1.75 4.56 5.65
N ASN A 56 -2.88 3.89 5.92
CA ASN A 56 -3.66 3.22 4.87
C ASN A 56 -4.32 4.19 3.90
N PHE A 57 -4.76 5.36 4.36
CA PHE A 57 -5.24 6.42 3.48
C PHE A 57 -4.13 6.90 2.54
N LEU A 58 -2.94 7.15 3.06
CA LEU A 58 -1.79 7.56 2.26
C LEU A 58 -1.36 6.47 1.28
N ARG A 59 -1.39 5.20 1.69
CA ARG A 59 -1.16 4.05 0.80
C ARG A 59 -2.10 4.07 -0.39
N ARG A 60 -3.40 4.30 -0.16
CA ARG A 60 -4.38 4.38 -1.25
C ARG A 60 -4.10 5.55 -2.20
N LEU A 61 -3.55 6.66 -1.70
CA LEU A 61 -3.21 7.82 -2.51
C LEU A 61 -1.94 7.60 -3.36
N PHE A 62 -0.87 7.09 -2.74
CA PHE A 62 0.46 7.01 -3.36
C PHE A 62 0.79 5.66 -4.00
N ALA A 63 0.25 4.56 -3.50
CA ALA A 63 0.60 3.21 -3.94
C ALA A 63 -0.40 2.65 -4.94
N GLU A 64 -1.69 2.76 -4.64
CA GLU A 64 -2.78 2.23 -5.48
C GLU A 64 -3.39 3.31 -6.40
N GLY A 65 -3.23 4.58 -6.03
CA GLY A 65 -3.92 5.71 -6.65
C GLY A 65 -3.21 6.28 -7.88
N ALA A 66 -3.09 7.61 -7.90
CA ALA A 66 -2.66 8.37 -9.07
C ALA A 66 -1.28 7.95 -9.61
N PHE A 67 -0.37 7.56 -8.72
CA PHE A 67 0.98 7.14 -9.11
C PHE A 67 0.96 5.86 -9.97
N ALA A 68 0.26 4.80 -9.54
CA ALA A 68 0.20 3.55 -10.29
C ALA A 68 -0.47 3.73 -11.65
N GLN A 69 -1.54 4.55 -11.70
CA GLN A 69 -2.26 4.87 -12.93
C GLN A 69 -1.39 5.66 -13.93
N ALA A 70 -0.49 6.52 -13.46
CA ALA A 70 0.43 7.26 -14.31
C ALA A 70 1.68 6.45 -14.70
N PHE A 71 2.25 5.70 -13.75
CA PHE A 71 3.52 4.99 -13.92
C PHE A 71 3.41 3.78 -14.85
N VAL A 72 2.37 2.95 -14.68
CA VAL A 72 2.23 1.69 -15.43
C VAL A 72 2.14 1.92 -16.95
N PRO A 73 1.32 2.86 -17.47
CA PRO A 73 1.28 3.16 -18.89
C PRO A 73 2.62 3.68 -19.44
N VAL A 74 3.29 4.57 -18.71
CA VAL A 74 4.59 5.14 -19.11
C VAL A 74 5.65 4.04 -19.18
N LEU A 75 5.71 3.16 -18.17
CA LEU A 75 6.62 2.03 -18.17
C LEU A 75 6.34 1.07 -19.34
N SER A 76 5.06 0.81 -19.65
CA SER A 76 4.67 -0.03 -20.79
C SER A 76 5.09 0.57 -22.12
N GLU A 77 4.96 1.89 -22.30
CA GLU A 77 5.45 2.59 -23.49
C GLU A 77 6.98 2.51 -23.60
N TYR A 78 7.70 2.77 -22.51
CA TYR A 78 9.17 2.69 -22.50
C TYR A 78 9.64 1.28 -22.88
N ARG A 79 8.96 0.25 -22.37
CA ARG A 79 9.29 -1.14 -22.70
C ARG A 79 9.05 -1.53 -24.15
N THR A 80 8.19 -0.83 -24.86
CA THR A 80 7.87 -1.13 -26.27
C THR A 80 8.67 -0.30 -27.24
N LYS A 81 9.01 0.95 -26.87
CA LYS A 81 9.63 1.93 -27.78
C LYS A 81 11.09 2.25 -27.48
N ARG A 82 11.61 1.91 -26.31
CA ARG A 82 12.94 2.33 -25.83
C ARG A 82 13.85 1.15 -25.56
N THR A 83 15.13 1.44 -25.40
CA THR A 83 16.13 0.43 -25.05
C THR A 83 15.97 -0.06 -23.61
N GLN A 84 16.48 -1.26 -23.33
CA GLN A 84 16.45 -1.81 -21.96
C GLN A 84 17.21 -0.94 -20.95
N LEU A 85 18.24 -0.21 -21.38
CA LEU A 85 18.95 0.75 -20.54
C LEU A 85 18.06 1.93 -20.15
N GLU A 86 17.30 2.49 -21.10
CA GLU A 86 16.35 3.57 -20.82
C GLU A 86 15.22 3.13 -19.90
N VAL A 87 14.70 1.90 -20.07
CA VAL A 87 13.70 1.31 -19.15
C VAL A 87 14.27 1.19 -17.74
N LYS A 88 15.49 0.66 -17.59
CA LYS A 88 16.15 0.53 -16.29
C LYS A 88 16.36 1.89 -15.64
N LEU A 89 16.84 2.87 -16.40
CA LEU A 89 17.07 4.23 -15.91
C LEU A 89 15.77 4.90 -15.42
N LEU A 90 14.66 4.70 -16.13
CA LEU A 90 13.33 5.16 -15.70
C LEU A 90 12.98 4.54 -14.35
N VAL A 91 13.05 3.21 -14.24
CA VAL A 91 12.71 2.48 -13.01
C VAL A 91 13.60 2.92 -11.85
N ASP A 92 14.92 3.01 -12.05
CA ASP A 92 15.89 3.41 -11.01
C ASP A 92 15.63 4.83 -10.51
N ARG A 93 15.37 5.79 -11.42
CA ARG A 93 15.07 7.18 -11.05
C ARG A 93 13.73 7.32 -10.35
N THR A 94 12.70 6.63 -10.84
CA THR A 94 11.38 6.64 -10.19
C THR A 94 11.45 5.99 -8.81
N ALA A 95 12.14 4.85 -8.67
CA ALA A 95 12.33 4.19 -7.38
C ALA A 95 13.09 5.08 -6.39
N GLY A 96 14.17 5.73 -6.83
CA GLY A 96 14.95 6.66 -6.01
C GLY A 96 14.13 7.86 -5.53
N MET A 97 13.40 8.52 -6.44
CA MET A 97 12.55 9.67 -6.09
C MET A 97 11.38 9.26 -5.19
N LEU A 98 10.69 8.17 -5.52
CA LEU A 98 9.59 7.63 -4.72
C LEU A 98 10.09 7.26 -3.32
N GLY A 99 11.21 6.55 -3.22
CA GLY A 99 11.82 6.17 -1.95
C GLY A 99 12.22 7.38 -1.12
N LEU A 100 12.82 8.41 -1.72
CA LEU A 100 13.20 9.65 -1.04
C LEU A 100 11.97 10.40 -0.51
N VAL A 101 10.95 10.59 -1.34
CA VAL A 101 9.69 11.25 -0.94
C VAL A 101 8.99 10.49 0.19
N LEU A 102 8.84 9.16 0.04
CA LEU A 102 8.20 8.33 1.06
C LEU A 102 8.99 8.29 2.36
N THR A 103 10.33 8.32 2.29
CA THR A 103 11.18 8.38 3.48
C THR A 103 10.96 9.72 4.21
N GLY A 104 10.91 10.84 3.48
CA GLY A 104 10.60 12.15 4.03
C GLY A 104 9.20 12.19 4.69
N ILE A 105 8.18 11.71 3.97
CA ILE A 105 6.80 11.61 4.49
C ILE A 105 6.76 10.72 5.74
N THR A 106 7.48 9.59 5.73
CA THR A 106 7.53 8.66 6.86
C THR A 106 8.20 9.31 8.07
N ALA A 107 9.35 9.97 7.88
CA ALA A 107 10.03 10.67 8.96
C ALA A 107 9.15 11.76 9.57
N LEU A 108 8.51 12.59 8.73
CA LEU A 108 7.57 13.62 9.17
C LEU A 108 6.36 13.02 9.90
N GLY A 109 5.83 11.89 9.43
CA GLY A 109 4.70 11.23 10.06
C GLY A 109 5.02 10.58 11.39
N VAL A 110 6.22 10.01 11.53
CA VAL A 110 6.72 9.44 12.79
C VAL A 110 6.94 10.55 13.83
N LEU A 111 7.64 11.63 13.45
CA LEU A 111 7.92 12.77 14.33
C LEU A 111 6.65 13.58 14.67
N GLY A 112 5.76 13.75 13.68
CA GLY A 112 4.51 14.48 13.79
C GLY A 112 3.31 13.62 14.22
N SER A 113 3.53 12.36 14.61
CA SER A 113 2.46 11.40 14.95
C SER A 113 1.39 11.94 15.91
N PRO A 114 1.70 12.59 17.05
CA PRO A 114 0.66 13.12 17.94
C PRO A 114 -0.19 14.21 17.27
N TYR A 115 0.42 15.07 16.45
CA TYR A 115 -0.29 16.13 15.73
C TYR A 115 -1.16 15.56 14.61
N LEU A 116 -0.68 14.53 13.91
CA LEU A 116 -1.48 13.83 12.91
C LEU A 116 -2.70 13.17 13.54
N VAL A 117 -2.56 12.49 14.67
CA VAL A 117 -3.71 11.93 15.39
C VAL A 117 -4.68 13.04 15.81
N MET A 118 -4.18 14.16 16.33
CA MET A 118 -5.02 15.29 16.73
C MET A 118 -5.81 15.88 15.56
N LEU A 119 -5.23 15.91 14.36
CA LEU A 119 -5.88 16.37 13.14
C LEU A 119 -6.93 15.38 12.61
N PHE A 120 -6.61 14.09 12.58
CA PHE A 120 -7.46 13.05 12.00
C PHE A 120 -8.50 12.46 12.97
N ALA A 121 -8.34 12.68 14.28
CA ALA A 121 -9.24 12.22 15.33
C ALA A 121 -9.59 13.34 16.33
N PRO A 122 -10.35 14.37 15.90
CA PRO A 122 -10.79 15.44 16.80
C PRO A 122 -11.62 14.94 17.98
N GLY A 123 -12.30 13.80 17.83
CA GLY A 123 -13.02 13.13 18.91
C GLY A 123 -12.15 12.67 20.09
N PHE A 124 -10.82 12.61 19.95
CA PHE A 124 -9.90 12.23 21.04
C PHE A 124 -9.38 13.43 21.83
N HIS A 125 -9.74 14.67 21.47
CA HIS A 125 -9.24 15.88 22.16
C HIS A 125 -9.65 15.92 23.64
N GLY A 126 -10.80 15.33 24.00
CA GLY A 126 -11.25 15.20 25.39
C GLY A 126 -10.67 14.01 26.15
N GLU A 127 -9.87 13.15 25.50
CA GLU A 127 -9.35 11.91 26.07
C GLU A 127 -7.80 11.83 25.91
N PRO A 128 -7.02 12.52 26.77
CA PRO A 128 -5.56 12.63 26.60
C PRO A 128 -4.83 11.29 26.52
N ALA A 129 -5.24 10.31 27.34
CA ALA A 129 -4.65 8.97 27.33
C ALA A 129 -4.88 8.23 26.00
N LYS A 130 -6.06 8.41 25.39
CA LYS A 130 -6.41 7.81 24.10
C LYS A 130 -5.64 8.46 22.95
N LEU A 131 -5.47 9.78 22.99
CA LEU A 131 -4.66 10.53 22.03
C LEU A 131 -3.19 10.12 22.09
N GLN A 132 -2.63 9.98 23.31
CA GLN A 132 -1.26 9.52 23.51
C GLN A 132 -1.05 8.11 22.95
N LEU A 133 -1.94 7.17 23.30
CA LEU A 133 -1.89 5.80 22.79
C LEU A 133 -1.98 5.75 21.26
N ALA A 134 -2.91 6.48 20.66
CA ALA A 134 -3.05 6.56 19.21
C ALA A 134 -1.80 7.16 18.55
N GLY A 135 -1.17 8.15 19.17
CA GLY A 135 0.09 8.74 18.70
C GLY A 135 1.25 7.73 18.69
N GLU A 136 1.40 6.96 19.76
CA GLU A 136 2.40 5.90 19.86
C GLU A 136 2.17 4.79 18.82
N LEU A 137 0.92 4.34 18.69
CA LEU A 137 0.54 3.35 17.68
C LEU A 137 0.75 3.87 16.27
N LEU A 138 0.46 5.15 16.02
CA LEU A 138 0.70 5.77 14.72
C LEU A 138 2.20 5.79 14.43
N ARG A 139 3.03 6.17 15.40
CA ARG A 139 4.49 6.20 15.24
C ARG A 139 5.07 4.83 14.85
N ILE A 140 4.53 3.76 15.43
CA ILE A 140 4.92 2.37 15.12
C ILE A 140 4.41 1.94 13.74
N THR A 141 3.17 2.29 13.41
CA THR A 141 2.53 1.84 12.17
C THR A 141 2.91 2.67 10.95
N PHE A 142 3.32 3.94 11.10
CA PHE A 142 3.59 4.83 9.97
C PHE A 142 4.66 4.32 8.99
N PRO A 143 5.80 3.73 9.43
CA PRO A 143 6.81 3.16 8.54
C PRO A 143 6.28 2.10 7.55
N TYR A 144 5.15 1.46 7.86
CA TYR A 144 4.46 0.57 6.93
C TYR A 144 4.18 1.23 5.58
N LEU A 145 3.87 2.54 5.56
CA LEU A 145 3.56 3.29 4.33
C LEU A 145 4.70 3.23 3.31
N LEU A 146 5.95 3.37 3.77
CA LEU A 146 7.13 3.29 2.91
C LEU A 146 7.22 1.90 2.27
N LEU A 147 7.16 0.86 3.11
CA LEU A 147 7.33 -0.53 2.69
C LEU A 147 6.26 -0.97 1.70
N ILE A 148 5.00 -0.67 2.01
CA ILE A 148 3.88 -1.10 1.18
C ILE A 148 3.84 -0.35 -0.16
N SER A 149 4.24 0.94 -0.17
CA SER A 149 4.29 1.73 -1.41
C SER A 149 5.42 1.28 -2.33
N LEU A 150 6.59 0.93 -1.79
CA LEU A 150 7.67 0.32 -2.57
C LEU A 150 7.27 -1.06 -3.11
N THR A 151 6.58 -1.87 -2.30
CA THR A 151 6.04 -3.17 -2.72
C THR A 151 5.03 -3.02 -3.86
N ALA A 152 4.13 -2.04 -3.77
CA ALA A 152 3.17 -1.72 -4.83
C ALA A 152 3.86 -1.22 -6.11
N PHE A 153 4.91 -0.39 -5.98
CA PHE A 153 5.73 0.04 -7.11
C PHE A 153 6.39 -1.15 -7.82
N THR A 154 7.07 -2.03 -7.07
CA THR A 154 7.68 -3.25 -7.64
C THR A 154 6.62 -4.16 -8.27
N SER A 155 5.45 -4.27 -7.66
CA SER A 155 4.30 -5.00 -8.19
C SER A 155 3.81 -4.42 -9.51
N GLY A 156 3.72 -3.09 -9.62
CA GLY A 156 3.41 -2.38 -10.86
C GLY A 156 4.43 -2.69 -11.96
N VAL A 157 5.73 -2.69 -11.64
CA VAL A 157 6.79 -3.10 -12.57
C VAL A 157 6.55 -4.53 -13.03
N LEU A 158 6.43 -5.50 -12.12
CA LEU A 158 6.24 -6.92 -12.43
C LEU A 158 4.99 -7.18 -13.29
N ASN A 159 3.89 -6.46 -13.02
CA ASN A 159 2.66 -6.53 -13.80
C ASN A 159 2.89 -6.14 -15.27
N THR A 160 3.71 -5.12 -15.55
CA THR A 160 4.05 -4.80 -16.95
C THR A 160 4.79 -5.95 -17.62
N TYR A 161 5.62 -6.71 -16.89
CA TYR A 161 6.34 -7.90 -17.37
C TYR A 161 5.49 -9.18 -17.43
N GLY A 162 4.18 -9.08 -17.20
CA GLY A 162 3.27 -10.23 -17.25
C GLY A 162 3.39 -11.18 -16.06
N ARG A 163 4.09 -10.78 -14.99
CA ARG A 163 4.27 -11.58 -13.77
C ARG A 163 3.22 -11.18 -12.73
N PHE A 164 1.99 -11.68 -12.89
CA PHE A 164 0.83 -11.29 -12.06
C PHE A 164 0.69 -12.09 -10.75
N ALA A 165 1.28 -13.29 -10.66
CA ALA A 165 1.11 -14.17 -9.50
C ALA A 165 1.80 -13.64 -8.23
N VAL A 166 3.00 -13.07 -8.36
CA VAL A 166 3.77 -12.52 -7.22
C VAL A 166 3.09 -11.24 -6.67
N PRO A 167 2.70 -10.26 -7.51
CA PRO A 167 1.87 -9.12 -7.08
C PRO A 167 0.51 -9.50 -6.49
N GLY A 168 -0.11 -10.58 -6.98
CA GLY A 168 -1.41 -11.02 -6.48
C GLY A 168 -1.37 -11.56 -5.05
N PHE A 169 -0.21 -11.99 -4.56
CA PHE A 169 -0.05 -12.54 -3.21
C PHE A 169 0.26 -11.47 -2.15
N THR A 170 0.75 -10.30 -2.56
CA THR A 170 0.98 -9.16 -1.67
C THR A 170 -0.33 -8.37 -1.54
N PRO A 171 -0.96 -8.31 -0.35
CA PRO A 171 -2.24 -7.64 -0.15
C PRO A 171 -2.17 -6.10 -0.24
#